data_AF-A0A0M3HSV3-F1
#
_entry.id   AF-A0A0M3HSV3-F1
#
_cell.length_a   1.000
_cell.length_b   1.000
_cell.length_c   1.000
_cell.angle_alpha   90.00
_cell.angle_beta   90.00
_cell.angle_gamma   90.00
#
_symmetry.space_group_name_H-M   'P 1'
#
loop_
_entity.id
_entity.type
_entity.pdbx_description
1 polymer ?
#
loop_
_entity_poly.entity_id
_entity_poly.type
_entity_poly.pdbx_seq_one_letter_code
_entity_poly.pdbx_strand_id
1 'polypeptide(L)'
;MRRSDRGSPMHDIIVSPKCVASSYGFATLEDTTDVPRTARSATSCTASTPPGTIRNAARRVIVMRHGERLDDLFPGWIEKSCLSGVYRAYDLNMPLVLPQLDRPMAHFDADTVLTEMGTVLAQMVGRGLLINKTLPDVVYTSPALRCVQTASFALKAAGYDDQVKIRVEPALFENTTLYPEGQPKFATPAQLAAADFNVDANYKPIMTADKLWSRPESIEEYGDRLQKTLLQLAENIETTTNPYGPIIMIVGHASTVDLAIGAFREQIRRSSAADLLNIGIFYPFCATAVFDRSITQQWKYCENALPPITYRNFTSKINSRFAFRTSVK
;
A
#
# COMPACT_ATOMS: atom_id res chain seq x y z
N MET A 1 18.07 -55.18 34.80
CA MET A 1 18.77 -54.02 35.40
C MET A 1 20.07 -53.78 34.64
N ARG A 2 20.01 -53.05 33.51
CA ARG A 2 21.17 -52.58 32.75
C ARG A 2 20.79 -51.22 32.16
N ARG A 3 21.53 -50.17 32.56
CA ARG A 3 21.36 -48.80 32.07
C ARG A 3 21.99 -48.71 30.67
N SER A 4 21.25 -48.09 29.75
CA SER A 4 21.71 -47.71 28.42
C SER A 4 22.05 -46.22 28.41
N ASP A 5 23.29 -45.89 28.08
CA ASP A 5 23.71 -44.55 27.68
C ASP A 5 23.10 -44.22 26.31
N ARG A 6 22.43 -43.07 26.22
CA ARG A 6 22.26 -42.32 24.96
C ARG A 6 22.39 -40.84 25.27
N GLY A 7 23.48 -40.24 24.79
CA GLY A 7 23.66 -38.80 24.76
C GLY A 7 22.65 -38.14 23.82
N SER A 8 22.18 -36.97 24.21
CA SER A 8 21.38 -36.04 23.39
C SER A 8 22.29 -34.99 22.75
N PRO A 9 22.03 -34.53 21.51
CA PRO A 9 22.82 -33.46 20.90
C PRO A 9 22.34 -32.07 21.37
N MET A 10 23.30 -31.20 21.68
CA MET A 10 23.09 -29.77 21.91
C MET A 10 22.69 -29.06 20.62
N HIS A 11 21.67 -28.20 20.71
CA HIS A 11 21.37 -27.19 19.70
C HIS A 11 22.17 -25.92 20.01
N ASP A 12 23.07 -25.54 19.10
CA ASP A 12 23.76 -24.26 19.13
C ASP A 12 22.79 -23.11 18.78
N ILE A 13 22.65 -22.19 19.73
CA ILE A 13 21.93 -20.92 19.56
C ILE A 13 22.94 -19.89 19.04
N ILE A 14 22.78 -19.48 17.78
CA ILE A 14 23.55 -18.39 17.16
C ILE A 14 23.06 -17.07 17.77
N VAL A 15 23.93 -16.42 18.54
CA VAL A 15 23.72 -15.09 19.14
C VAL A 15 24.06 -14.01 18.09
N SER A 16 23.08 -13.19 17.70
CA SER A 16 23.31 -12.02 16.85
C SER A 16 23.97 -10.87 17.64
N PRO A 17 24.91 -10.11 17.02
CA PRO A 17 25.63 -9.06 17.71
C PRO A 17 24.78 -7.80 17.96
N LYS A 18 24.94 -7.24 19.16
CA LYS A 18 24.38 -5.96 19.62
C LYS A 18 24.98 -4.82 18.80
N CYS A 19 24.13 -3.98 18.19
CA CYS A 19 24.56 -2.71 17.61
C CYS A 19 24.18 -1.55 18.53
N VAL A 20 25.17 -0.70 18.80
CA VAL A 20 25.15 0.41 19.76
C VAL A 20 24.43 1.60 19.12
N ALA A 21 23.39 2.13 19.78
CA ALA A 21 22.68 3.32 19.33
C ALA A 21 23.53 4.58 19.60
N SER A 22 23.86 5.34 18.55
CA SER A 22 24.40 6.70 18.70
C SER A 22 23.26 7.70 18.84
N SER A 23 23.40 8.58 19.82
CA SER A 23 22.52 9.69 20.14
C SER A 23 22.43 10.71 19.00
N TYR A 24 21.21 11.04 18.57
CA TYR A 24 20.94 12.23 17.77
C TYR A 24 20.09 13.20 18.60
N GLY A 25 20.59 14.43 18.71
CA GLY A 25 20.04 15.50 19.52
C GLY A 25 18.69 16.01 19.01
N PHE A 26 17.84 16.36 19.97
CA PHE A 26 16.55 16.99 19.77
C PHE A 26 16.74 18.45 19.36
N ALA A 27 16.23 18.86 18.19
CA ALA A 27 16.05 20.27 17.85
C ALA A 27 14.58 20.65 18.13
N THR A 28 14.40 21.69 18.94
CA THR A 28 13.12 22.23 19.40
C THR A 28 12.38 22.94 18.26
N LEU A 29 11.09 22.61 18.09
CA LEU A 29 10.15 23.31 17.21
C LEU A 29 9.71 24.61 17.87
N GLU A 30 9.99 25.74 17.22
CA GLU A 30 9.37 27.02 17.54
C GLU A 30 8.08 27.23 16.72
N ASP A 31 7.15 27.88 17.41
CA ASP A 31 5.73 28.09 17.16
C ASP A 31 5.50 29.11 16.03
N THR A 32 4.71 28.76 15.02
CA THR A 32 4.10 29.76 14.11
C THR A 32 2.68 29.33 13.76
N THR A 33 1.74 29.95 14.46
CA THR A 33 0.32 29.99 14.13
C THR A 33 0.10 30.95 12.96
N ASP A 34 -0.42 30.46 11.84
CA ASP A 34 -1.06 31.34 10.86
C ASP A 34 -2.26 30.63 10.20
N VAL A 35 -3.44 31.17 10.48
CA VAL A 35 -4.72 30.78 9.90
C VAL A 35 -5.11 31.82 8.84
N PRO A 36 -5.48 31.42 7.61
CA PRO A 36 -6.24 32.30 6.73
C PRO A 36 -7.69 31.83 6.58
N ARG A 37 -8.62 32.75 6.89
CA ARG A 37 -10.06 32.66 6.61
C ARG A 37 -10.38 33.20 5.21
N THR A 38 -11.13 32.38 4.46
CA THR A 38 -12.30 32.68 3.60
C THR A 38 -12.20 33.52 2.31
N ALA A 39 -12.78 32.90 1.26
CA ALA A 39 -13.71 33.42 0.25
C ALA A 39 -13.16 33.88 -1.12
N ARG A 40 -13.59 33.21 -2.21
CA ARG A 40 -14.68 33.66 -3.11
C ARG A 40 -14.76 32.88 -4.44
N SER A 41 -16.01 32.74 -4.89
CA SER A 41 -16.52 32.83 -6.27
C SER A 41 -16.02 31.85 -7.33
N ALA A 42 -16.89 30.88 -7.68
CA ALA A 42 -16.75 30.05 -8.87
C ALA A 42 -17.34 30.79 -10.09
N THR A 43 -16.47 31.14 -11.05
CA THR A 43 -16.86 31.51 -12.41
C THR A 43 -16.34 30.41 -13.33
N SER A 44 -17.21 29.79 -14.12
CA SER A 44 -16.85 28.72 -15.04
C SER A 44 -16.06 29.27 -16.23
N CYS A 45 -14.79 28.90 -16.34
CA CYS A 45 -13.94 29.22 -17.48
C CYS A 45 -13.54 27.92 -18.18
N THR A 46 -13.84 27.84 -19.48
CA THR A 46 -13.36 26.81 -20.41
C THR A 46 -11.85 26.63 -20.27
N ALA A 47 -11.40 25.41 -20.02
CA ALA A 47 -10.01 25.08 -19.69
C ALA A 47 -9.06 25.32 -20.87
N SER A 48 -8.45 26.51 -20.93
CA SER A 48 -7.17 26.71 -21.59
C SER A 48 -6.06 26.21 -20.67
N THR A 49 -5.15 25.39 -21.19
CA THR A 49 -4.00 24.85 -20.46
C THR A 49 -3.20 26.00 -19.81
N PRO A 50 -2.93 25.98 -18.48
CA PRO A 50 -2.18 27.04 -17.82
C PRO A 50 -0.76 27.20 -18.42
N PRO A 51 -0.18 28.42 -18.43
CA PRO A 51 1.21 28.60 -18.82
C PRO A 51 2.13 27.72 -17.95
N GLY A 52 2.97 26.88 -18.57
CA GLY A 52 3.95 26.04 -17.86
C GLY A 52 3.55 24.58 -17.62
N THR A 53 2.36 24.14 -18.05
CA THR A 53 2.00 22.71 -18.05
C THR A 53 2.43 22.01 -19.33
N ILE A 54 2.92 20.78 -19.21
CA ILE A 54 3.26 19.90 -20.33
C ILE A 54 2.36 18.65 -20.32
N ARG A 55 2.25 17.99 -21.48
CA ARG A 55 1.58 16.69 -21.62
C ARG A 55 2.59 15.67 -22.12
N ASN A 56 2.83 14.62 -21.35
CA ASN A 56 3.82 13.60 -21.71
C ASN A 56 3.51 12.25 -21.02
N ALA A 57 4.19 11.19 -21.45
CA ALA A 57 4.23 9.93 -20.72
C ALA A 57 5.03 10.08 -19.42
N ALA A 58 4.87 9.14 -18.50
CA ALA A 58 5.50 9.19 -17.18
C ALA A 58 7.02 9.33 -17.27
N ARG A 59 7.55 10.30 -16.52
CA ARG A 59 9.00 10.43 -16.29
C ARG A 59 9.46 9.55 -15.13
N ARG A 60 8.57 9.33 -14.16
CA ARG A 60 8.80 8.52 -12.97
C ARG A 60 7.56 7.70 -12.63
N VAL A 61 7.77 6.45 -12.24
CA VAL A 61 6.72 5.56 -11.71
C VAL A 61 7.12 5.11 -10.32
N ILE A 62 6.23 5.30 -9.36
CA ILE A 62 6.36 4.85 -7.97
C ILE A 62 5.38 3.69 -7.80
N VAL A 63 5.87 2.48 -7.52
CA VAL A 63 5.02 1.29 -7.33
C VAL A 63 5.11 0.84 -5.88
N MET A 64 3.97 0.79 -5.20
CA MET A 64 3.88 0.59 -3.75
C MET A 64 2.96 -0.59 -3.40
N ARG A 65 3.40 -1.47 -2.51
CA ARG A 65 2.53 -2.47 -1.85
C ARG A 65 1.65 -1.77 -0.81
N HIS A 66 0.39 -2.19 -0.67
CA HIS A 66 -0.48 -1.77 0.42
C HIS A 66 0.15 -1.96 1.84
N GLY A 67 -0.40 -1.24 2.83
CA GLY A 67 -0.03 -1.35 4.24
C GLY A 67 -0.47 -2.67 4.91
N GLU A 68 -0.12 -2.82 6.19
CA GLU A 68 -0.48 -3.98 7.01
C GLU A 68 -2.01 -4.18 7.06
N ARG A 69 -2.42 -5.43 6.83
CA ARG A 69 -3.82 -5.81 6.73
C ARG A 69 -4.37 -6.26 8.08
N LEU A 70 -5.64 -5.94 8.33
CA LEU A 70 -6.31 -6.32 9.57
C LEU A 70 -6.51 -7.83 9.70
N ASP A 71 -6.83 -8.52 8.61
CA ASP A 71 -7.09 -9.97 8.58
C ASP A 71 -5.82 -10.82 8.75
N ASP A 72 -4.68 -10.36 8.20
CA ASP A 72 -3.37 -11.00 8.37
C ASP A 72 -2.97 -11.06 9.86
N LEU A 73 -3.21 -9.99 10.61
CA LEU A 73 -2.85 -9.90 12.03
C LEU A 73 -3.93 -10.49 12.94
N PHE A 74 -5.20 -10.36 12.57
CA PHE A 74 -6.33 -10.79 13.37
C PHE A 74 -7.29 -11.68 12.55
N PRO A 75 -6.95 -12.97 12.34
CA PRO A 75 -7.86 -13.91 11.69
C PRO A 75 -9.20 -14.01 12.42
N GLY A 76 -10.30 -13.98 11.66
CA GLY A 76 -11.67 -14.01 12.21
C GLY A 76 -12.05 -12.75 13.00
N TRP A 77 -11.42 -11.61 12.74
CA TRP A 77 -11.68 -10.37 13.48
C TRP A 77 -13.14 -9.90 13.40
N ILE A 78 -13.86 -10.18 12.31
CA ILE A 78 -15.25 -9.74 12.11
C ILE A 78 -16.14 -10.32 13.21
N GLU A 79 -16.10 -11.65 13.43
CA GLU A 79 -16.90 -12.32 14.46
C GLU A 79 -16.62 -11.75 15.85
N LYS A 80 -15.34 -11.60 16.19
CA LYS A 80 -14.90 -11.07 17.49
C LYS A 80 -15.28 -9.61 17.69
N SER A 81 -15.16 -8.79 16.65
CA SER A 81 -15.42 -7.35 16.71
C SER A 81 -16.91 -7.03 16.72
N CYS A 82 -17.76 -7.93 16.21
CA CYS A 82 -19.20 -7.70 16.04
C CYS A 82 -20.09 -8.48 17.03
N LEU A 83 -19.54 -9.07 18.10
CA LEU A 83 -20.32 -9.77 19.14
C LEU A 83 -21.45 -8.90 19.74
N SER A 84 -21.29 -7.58 19.75
CA SER A 84 -22.28 -6.63 20.26
C SER A 84 -23.29 -6.14 19.21
N GLY A 85 -23.30 -6.72 18.00
CA GLY A 85 -24.12 -6.30 16.86
C GLY A 85 -23.54 -5.14 16.05
N VAL A 86 -22.51 -4.46 16.55
CA VAL A 86 -21.76 -3.40 15.86
C VAL A 86 -20.26 -3.64 15.99
N TYR A 87 -19.48 -3.11 15.04
CA TYR A 87 -18.01 -3.18 15.08
C TYR A 87 -17.43 -2.50 16.33
N ARG A 88 -16.51 -3.19 17.01
CA ARG A 88 -15.69 -2.65 18.09
C ARG A 88 -14.26 -3.20 17.98
N ALA A 89 -13.29 -2.29 17.93
CA ALA A 89 -11.88 -2.64 18.08
C ALA A 89 -11.62 -3.25 19.47
N TYR A 90 -10.92 -4.40 19.51
CA TYR A 90 -10.48 -5.04 20.75
C TYR A 90 -8.95 -5.02 20.93
N ASP A 91 -8.22 -4.55 19.92
CA ASP A 91 -6.79 -4.33 19.94
C ASP A 91 -6.49 -2.93 19.40
N LEU A 92 -5.50 -2.24 19.97
CA LEU A 92 -5.16 -0.86 19.61
C LEU A 92 -4.60 -0.73 18.18
N ASN A 93 -4.18 -1.84 17.56
CA ASN A 93 -3.78 -1.84 16.16
C ASN A 93 -4.98 -1.99 15.20
N MET A 94 -6.20 -2.21 15.70
CA MET A 94 -7.40 -2.21 14.87
C MET A 94 -7.91 -0.78 14.67
N PRO A 95 -8.46 -0.45 13.49
CA PRO A 95 -9.02 0.87 13.26
C PRO A 95 -10.12 1.18 14.28
N LEU A 96 -10.10 2.37 14.89
CA LEU A 96 -11.14 2.73 15.87
C LEU A 96 -12.54 2.71 15.24
N VAL A 97 -12.63 3.16 13.99
CA VAL A 97 -13.85 3.20 13.18
C VAL A 97 -13.54 2.67 11.79
N LEU A 98 -14.40 1.82 11.24
CA LEU A 98 -14.27 1.35 9.86
C LEU A 98 -14.66 2.47 8.88
N PRO A 99 -14.10 2.49 7.65
CA PRO A 99 -14.54 3.41 6.60
C PRO A 99 -16.05 3.32 6.37
N GLN A 100 -16.72 4.46 6.28
CA GLN A 100 -18.18 4.56 6.11
C GLN A 100 -18.60 4.23 4.68
N LEU A 101 -18.52 2.96 4.32
CA LEU A 101 -18.80 2.48 2.96
C LEU A 101 -20.27 2.10 2.74
N ASP A 102 -21.12 2.19 3.76
CA ASP A 102 -22.52 1.71 3.73
C ASP A 102 -22.61 0.31 3.10
N ARG A 103 -21.89 -0.65 3.67
CA ARG A 103 -21.83 -2.04 3.18
C ARG A 103 -21.93 -3.05 4.32
N PRO A 104 -22.47 -4.26 4.06
CA PRO A 104 -22.50 -5.34 5.05
C PRO A 104 -21.12 -5.67 5.62
N MET A 105 -21.06 -5.97 6.93
CA MET A 105 -19.80 -6.35 7.60
C MET A 105 -19.12 -7.56 6.96
N ALA A 106 -19.89 -8.53 6.46
CA ALA A 106 -19.35 -9.71 5.78
C ALA A 106 -18.52 -9.38 4.53
N HIS A 107 -18.77 -8.23 3.88
CA HIS A 107 -17.99 -7.83 2.71
C HIS A 107 -16.55 -7.42 3.04
N PHE A 108 -16.24 -7.16 4.32
CA PHE A 108 -14.87 -6.89 4.76
C PHE A 108 -14.00 -8.16 4.87
N ASP A 109 -14.59 -9.35 4.79
CA ASP A 109 -13.85 -10.62 4.93
C ASP A 109 -12.89 -10.84 3.75
N ALA A 110 -13.40 -10.69 2.53
CA ALA A 110 -12.61 -10.78 1.29
C ALA A 110 -12.00 -9.45 0.83
N ASP A 111 -12.35 -8.33 1.46
CA ASP A 111 -11.88 -6.98 1.13
C ASP A 111 -11.62 -6.15 2.40
N THR A 112 -10.67 -6.65 3.18
CA THR A 112 -10.31 -6.11 4.50
C THR A 112 -9.75 -4.68 4.46
N VAL A 113 -9.65 -4.08 5.64
CA VAL A 113 -9.04 -2.76 5.88
C VAL A 113 -7.58 -2.88 6.32
N LEU A 114 -6.90 -1.74 6.34
CA LEU A 114 -5.62 -1.60 7.03
C LEU A 114 -5.77 -1.66 8.56
N THR A 115 -4.69 -2.05 9.22
CA THR A 115 -4.48 -1.77 10.66
C THR A 115 -4.10 -0.29 10.88
N GLU A 116 -4.06 0.15 12.13
CA GLU A 116 -3.52 1.47 12.50
C GLU A 116 -2.03 1.57 12.12
N MET A 117 -1.24 0.51 12.36
CA MET A 117 0.16 0.45 11.91
C MET A 117 0.28 0.48 10.38
N GLY A 118 -0.59 -0.24 9.66
CA GLY A 118 -0.64 -0.18 8.20
C GLY A 118 -0.88 1.24 7.68
N THR A 119 -1.73 2.00 8.37
CA THR A 119 -1.97 3.42 8.11
C THR A 119 -0.72 4.26 8.39
N VAL A 120 -0.07 4.08 9.55
CA VAL A 120 1.17 4.81 9.90
C VAL A 120 2.27 4.60 8.87
N LEU A 121 2.45 3.38 8.35
CA LEU A 121 3.44 3.08 7.32
C LEU A 121 3.15 3.80 6.00
N ALA A 122 1.88 3.82 5.59
CA ALA A 122 1.46 4.56 4.40
C ALA A 122 1.77 6.06 4.55
N GLN A 123 1.48 6.63 5.73
CA GLN A 123 1.80 8.02 6.04
C GLN A 123 3.32 8.30 6.03
N MET A 124 4.15 7.38 6.53
CA MET A 124 5.61 7.51 6.48
C MET A 124 6.13 7.57 5.03
N VAL A 125 5.60 6.73 4.14
CA VAL A 125 5.93 6.79 2.70
C VAL A 125 5.49 8.12 2.11
N GLY A 126 4.28 8.58 2.41
CA GLY A 126 3.77 9.89 1.98
C GLY A 126 4.67 11.06 2.37
N ARG A 127 5.09 11.12 3.64
CA ARG A 127 6.06 12.13 4.12
C ARG A 127 7.41 12.02 3.41
N GLY A 128 7.88 10.81 3.15
CA GLY A 128 9.10 10.57 2.37
C GLY A 128 9.02 11.13 0.95
N LEU A 129 7.89 10.91 0.26
CA LEU A 129 7.63 11.45 -1.08
C LEU A 129 7.60 12.99 -1.08
N LEU A 130 7.00 13.60 -0.05
CA LEU A 130 6.98 15.05 0.12
C LEU A 130 8.39 15.61 0.29
N ILE A 131 9.17 15.07 1.24
CA ILE A 131 10.54 15.51 1.54
C ILE A 131 11.44 15.39 0.30
N ASN A 132 11.28 14.31 -0.47
CA ASN A 132 12.06 14.06 -1.68
C ASN A 132 11.56 14.84 -2.91
N LYS A 133 10.48 15.62 -2.78
CA LYS A 133 9.83 16.37 -3.88
C LYS A 133 9.40 15.46 -5.03
N THR A 134 8.84 14.30 -4.70
CA THR A 134 8.40 13.27 -5.65
C THR A 134 6.92 12.96 -5.51
N LEU A 135 6.11 13.97 -5.19
CA LEU A 135 4.67 13.81 -5.11
C LEU A 135 4.10 13.43 -6.49
N PRO A 136 3.14 12.50 -6.55
CA PRO A 136 2.59 12.04 -7.81
C PRO A 136 1.60 13.04 -8.41
N ASP A 137 1.67 13.26 -9.72
CA ASP A 137 0.64 13.96 -10.49
C ASP A 137 -0.60 13.09 -10.71
N VAL A 138 -0.42 11.77 -10.72
CA VAL A 138 -1.46 10.78 -11.00
C VAL A 138 -1.31 9.59 -10.08
N VAL A 139 -2.41 9.12 -9.50
CA VAL A 139 -2.43 7.97 -8.60
C VAL A 139 -3.38 6.90 -9.12
N TYR A 140 -2.88 5.69 -9.30
CA TYR A 140 -3.65 4.48 -9.62
C TYR A 140 -3.62 3.51 -8.45
N THR A 141 -4.71 2.80 -8.21
CA THR A 141 -4.75 1.74 -7.20
C THR A 141 -5.45 0.49 -7.70
N SER A 142 -5.05 -0.66 -7.19
CA SER A 142 -5.92 -1.85 -7.15
C SER A 142 -7.25 -1.52 -6.46
N PRO A 143 -8.36 -2.20 -6.81
CA PRO A 143 -9.68 -1.97 -6.21
C PRO A 143 -9.79 -2.48 -4.77
N ALA A 144 -8.82 -3.25 -4.27
CA ALA A 144 -8.81 -3.70 -2.89
C ALA A 144 -8.79 -2.51 -1.93
N LEU A 145 -9.65 -2.51 -0.91
CA LEU A 145 -9.82 -1.39 0.02
C LEU A 145 -8.50 -1.00 0.70
N ARG A 146 -7.69 -1.99 1.10
CA ARG A 146 -6.33 -1.80 1.62
C ARG A 146 -5.41 -0.98 0.69
N CYS A 147 -5.54 -1.12 -0.63
CA CYS A 147 -4.74 -0.37 -1.60
C CYS A 147 -5.22 1.09 -1.69
N VAL A 148 -6.54 1.31 -1.74
CA VAL A 148 -7.14 2.65 -1.74
C VAL A 148 -6.81 3.41 -0.46
N GLN A 149 -6.96 2.76 0.72
CA GLN A 149 -6.59 3.33 2.01
C GLN A 149 -5.11 3.69 2.06
N THR A 150 -4.22 2.81 1.57
CA THR A 150 -2.78 3.08 1.55
C THR A 150 -2.46 4.32 0.72
N ALA A 151 -3.01 4.43 -0.49
CA ALA A 151 -2.82 5.61 -1.33
C ALA A 151 -3.36 6.88 -0.65
N SER A 152 -4.58 6.82 -0.12
CA SER A 152 -5.20 7.97 0.54
C SER A 152 -4.41 8.46 1.75
N PHE A 153 -3.97 7.56 2.63
CA PHE A 153 -3.21 7.94 3.82
C PHE A 153 -1.79 8.44 3.50
N ALA A 154 -1.16 7.93 2.44
CA ALA A 154 0.09 8.48 1.94
C ALA A 154 -0.10 9.93 1.45
N LEU A 155 -1.16 10.20 0.67
CA LEU A 155 -1.46 11.54 0.16
C LEU A 155 -1.86 12.51 1.28
N LYS A 156 -2.71 12.08 2.22
CA LYS A 156 -3.14 12.88 3.39
C LYS A 156 -1.93 13.30 4.24
N ALA A 157 -1.00 12.37 4.51
CA ALA A 157 0.21 12.69 5.26
C ALA A 157 1.18 13.63 4.53
N ALA A 158 1.10 13.69 3.20
CA ALA A 158 1.83 14.63 2.38
C ALA A 158 1.12 16.00 2.22
N GLY A 159 -0.10 16.15 2.75
CA GLY A 159 -0.93 17.35 2.53
C GLY A 159 -1.31 17.56 1.06
N TYR A 160 -1.46 16.47 0.31
CA TYR A 160 -1.59 16.49 -1.15
C TYR A 160 -2.84 15.76 -1.66
N ASP A 161 -3.69 15.25 -0.76
CA ASP A 161 -4.87 14.47 -1.11
C ASP A 161 -5.95 15.28 -1.83
N ASP A 162 -6.07 16.59 -1.59
CA ASP A 162 -7.00 17.46 -2.32
C ASP A 162 -6.53 17.77 -3.76
N GLN A 163 -5.25 17.56 -4.07
CA GLN A 163 -4.65 17.95 -5.36
C GLN A 163 -4.67 16.83 -6.40
N VAL A 164 -4.75 15.57 -5.96
CA VAL A 164 -4.72 14.41 -6.85
C VAL A 164 -5.81 13.42 -6.49
N LYS A 165 -6.58 13.01 -7.51
CA LYS A 165 -7.62 12.00 -7.35
C LYS A 165 -7.07 10.60 -7.58
N ILE A 166 -7.59 9.64 -6.81
CA ILE A 166 -7.24 8.23 -6.87
C ILE A 166 -8.05 7.53 -7.97
N ARG A 167 -7.36 6.99 -8.98
CA ARG A 167 -7.96 6.23 -10.09
C ARG A 167 -7.96 4.74 -9.75
N VAL A 168 -9.13 4.15 -9.57
CA VAL A 168 -9.26 2.72 -9.23
C VAL A 168 -9.18 1.88 -10.52
N GLU A 169 -8.14 1.05 -10.63
CA GLU A 169 -7.86 0.20 -11.80
C GLU A 169 -7.94 -1.29 -11.42
N PRO A 170 -9.04 -1.99 -11.78
CA PRO A 170 -9.20 -3.42 -11.55
C PRO A 170 -8.09 -4.28 -12.17
N ALA A 171 -7.47 -3.86 -13.28
CA ALA A 171 -6.35 -4.57 -13.87
C ALA A 171 -5.10 -4.67 -12.96
N LEU A 172 -5.03 -3.88 -11.87
CA LEU A 172 -3.97 -3.94 -10.86
C LEU A 172 -4.27 -4.94 -9.72
N PHE A 173 -5.45 -5.57 -9.71
CA PHE A 173 -5.78 -6.56 -8.68
C PHE A 173 -4.87 -7.78 -8.78
N GLU A 174 -4.60 -8.41 -7.64
CA GLU A 174 -3.72 -9.59 -7.55
C GLU A 174 -4.31 -10.82 -8.22
N ASN A 175 -3.58 -11.93 -8.14
CA ASN A 175 -3.97 -13.17 -8.80
C ASN A 175 -5.33 -13.65 -8.26
N THR A 176 -6.29 -13.87 -9.17
CA THR A 176 -7.66 -14.22 -8.81
C THR A 176 -7.80 -15.60 -8.16
N THR A 177 -6.83 -16.50 -8.31
CA THR A 177 -6.85 -17.85 -7.67
C THR A 177 -6.74 -17.79 -6.14
N LEU A 178 -6.31 -16.65 -5.59
CA LEU A 178 -6.32 -16.40 -4.15
C LEU A 178 -7.74 -16.21 -3.57
N TYR A 179 -8.76 -16.14 -4.43
CA TYR A 179 -10.15 -15.89 -4.08
C TYR A 179 -11.06 -17.00 -4.62
N PRO A 180 -10.99 -18.23 -4.07
CA PRO A 180 -11.74 -19.38 -4.56
C PRO A 180 -13.27 -19.19 -4.43
N GLU A 181 -13.72 -18.40 -3.46
CA GLU A 181 -15.14 -18.05 -3.24
C GLU A 181 -15.65 -16.97 -4.21
N GLY A 182 -14.80 -16.54 -5.15
CA GLY A 182 -15.14 -15.58 -6.19
C GLY A 182 -14.74 -14.13 -5.87
N GLN A 183 -15.24 -13.21 -6.69
CA GLN A 183 -14.86 -11.80 -6.65
C GLN A 183 -15.21 -11.14 -5.31
N PRO A 184 -14.24 -10.49 -4.62
CA PRO A 184 -14.53 -9.66 -3.46
C PRO A 184 -15.53 -8.54 -3.78
N LYS A 185 -16.35 -8.19 -2.80
CA LYS A 185 -17.30 -7.08 -2.91
C LYS A 185 -16.58 -5.73 -2.69
N PHE A 186 -15.83 -5.31 -3.71
CA PHE A 186 -15.12 -4.03 -3.70
C PHE A 186 -16.06 -2.85 -3.49
N ALA A 187 -15.57 -1.83 -2.78
CA ALA A 187 -16.28 -0.57 -2.65
C ALA A 187 -16.41 0.13 -4.01
N THR A 188 -17.61 0.65 -4.28
CA THR A 188 -17.84 1.48 -5.47
C THR A 188 -17.18 2.86 -5.31
N PRO A 189 -16.92 3.60 -6.42
CA PRO A 189 -16.41 4.97 -6.32
C PRO A 189 -17.27 5.89 -5.45
N ALA A 190 -18.61 5.71 -5.48
CA ALA A 190 -19.52 6.49 -4.63
C ALA A 190 -19.35 6.16 -3.14
N GLN A 191 -19.21 4.88 -2.79
CA GLN A 191 -18.94 4.47 -1.40
C GLN A 191 -17.57 4.95 -0.92
N LEU A 192 -16.55 4.87 -1.79
CA LEU A 192 -15.22 5.38 -1.47
C LEU A 192 -15.24 6.90 -1.23
N ALA A 193 -15.94 7.66 -2.07
CA ALA A 193 -16.09 9.10 -1.89
C ALA A 193 -16.88 9.44 -0.61
N ALA A 194 -17.94 8.69 -0.29
CA ALA A 194 -18.70 8.85 0.96
C ALA A 194 -17.84 8.56 2.21
N ALA A 195 -16.83 7.68 2.08
CA ALA A 195 -15.86 7.37 3.11
C ALA A 195 -14.63 8.32 3.11
N ASP A 196 -14.72 9.48 2.47
CA ASP A 196 -13.67 10.52 2.44
C ASP A 196 -12.36 10.07 1.76
N PHE A 197 -12.48 9.20 0.74
CA PHE A 197 -11.39 8.92 -0.20
C PHE A 197 -11.59 9.76 -1.47
N ASN A 198 -10.61 10.61 -1.80
CA ASN A 198 -10.65 11.46 -3.00
C ASN A 198 -10.44 10.64 -4.30
N VAL A 199 -11.45 9.87 -4.70
CA VAL A 199 -11.41 9.01 -5.89
C VAL A 199 -11.89 9.74 -7.15
N ASP A 200 -11.31 9.39 -8.29
CA ASP A 200 -11.77 9.87 -9.59
C ASP A 200 -12.93 9.01 -10.11
N ALA A 201 -14.16 9.44 -9.83
CA ALA A 201 -15.37 8.77 -10.29
C ALA A 201 -15.53 8.77 -11.83
N ASN A 202 -14.79 9.62 -12.55
CA ASN A 202 -14.84 9.70 -14.01
C ASN A 202 -13.75 8.86 -14.70
N TYR A 203 -12.85 8.25 -13.92
CA TYR A 203 -11.81 7.39 -14.47
C TYR A 203 -12.43 6.18 -15.17
N LYS A 204 -11.96 5.91 -16.39
CA LYS A 204 -12.34 4.73 -17.17
C LYS A 204 -11.23 3.69 -17.07
N PRO A 205 -11.45 2.56 -16.38
CA PRO A 205 -10.40 1.57 -16.18
C PRO A 205 -10.04 0.85 -17.48
N ILE A 206 -8.79 0.39 -17.59
CA ILE A 206 -8.26 -0.44 -18.67
C ILE A 206 -9.01 -1.78 -18.70
N MET A 207 -9.31 -2.34 -17.52
CA MET A 207 -10.10 -3.55 -17.35
C MET A 207 -11.16 -3.34 -16.28
N THR A 208 -12.40 -3.74 -16.56
CA THR A 208 -13.43 -3.78 -15.51
C THR A 208 -13.25 -4.99 -14.61
N ALA A 209 -13.76 -4.93 -13.38
CA ALA A 209 -13.73 -6.08 -12.49
C ALA A 209 -14.48 -7.28 -13.10
N ASP A 210 -15.67 -7.08 -13.68
CA ASP A 210 -16.42 -8.16 -14.34
C ASP A 210 -15.60 -8.87 -15.44
N LYS A 211 -14.79 -8.12 -16.19
CA LYS A 211 -13.89 -8.68 -17.20
C LYS A 211 -12.72 -9.45 -16.60
N LEU A 212 -12.17 -8.98 -15.47
CA LEU A 212 -11.10 -9.69 -14.77
C LEU A 212 -11.59 -11.05 -14.25
N TRP A 213 -12.82 -11.13 -13.75
CA TRP A 213 -13.43 -12.37 -13.25
C TRP A 213 -14.17 -13.20 -14.29
N SER A 214 -14.18 -12.82 -15.58
CA SER A 214 -14.93 -13.55 -16.62
C SER A 214 -14.42 -14.98 -16.83
N ARG A 215 -13.16 -15.23 -16.48
CA ARG A 215 -12.55 -16.57 -16.44
C ARG A 215 -11.37 -16.57 -15.45
N PRO A 216 -11.03 -17.73 -14.87
CA PRO A 216 -9.77 -17.87 -14.15
C PRO A 216 -8.57 -17.57 -15.06
N GLU A 217 -7.56 -16.91 -14.50
CA GLU A 217 -6.27 -16.67 -15.16
C GLU A 217 -5.22 -17.66 -14.63
N SER A 218 -4.32 -18.12 -15.50
CA SER A 218 -3.10 -18.79 -15.06
C SER A 218 -2.15 -17.79 -14.37
N ILE A 219 -1.12 -18.31 -13.68
CA ILE A 219 -0.10 -17.45 -13.05
C ILE A 219 0.66 -16.63 -14.10
N GLU A 220 0.91 -17.22 -15.26
CA GLU A 220 1.56 -16.56 -16.40
C GLU A 220 0.67 -15.46 -16.98
N GLU A 221 -0.62 -15.75 -17.18
CA GLU A 221 -1.60 -14.77 -17.68
C GLU A 221 -1.77 -13.60 -16.70
N TYR A 222 -1.76 -13.89 -15.40
CA TYR A 222 -1.74 -12.88 -14.35
C TYR A 222 -0.51 -11.97 -14.44
N GLY A 223 0.68 -12.56 -14.58
CA GLY A 223 1.93 -11.84 -14.74
C GLY A 223 1.91 -10.93 -15.98
N ASP A 224 1.44 -11.47 -17.11
CA ASP A 224 1.30 -10.73 -18.37
C ASP A 224 0.30 -9.57 -18.25
N ARG A 225 -0.86 -9.82 -17.64
CA ARG A 225 -1.88 -8.79 -17.37
C ARG A 225 -1.28 -7.64 -16.55
N LEU A 226 -0.63 -7.94 -15.44
CA LEU A 226 -0.15 -6.92 -14.53
C LEU A 226 1.01 -6.12 -15.14
N GLN A 227 1.98 -6.77 -15.78
CA GLN A 227 3.09 -6.09 -16.45
C GLN A 227 2.61 -5.21 -17.61
N LYS A 228 1.69 -5.72 -18.44
CA LYS A 228 1.08 -4.94 -19.51
C LYS A 228 0.34 -3.72 -18.98
N THR A 229 -0.40 -3.89 -17.88
CA THR A 229 -1.12 -2.80 -17.23
C THR A 229 -0.15 -1.73 -16.72
N LEU A 230 0.90 -2.13 -16.00
CA LEU A 230 1.91 -1.21 -15.48
C LEU A 230 2.58 -0.39 -16.60
N LEU A 231 2.98 -1.04 -17.69
CA LEU A 231 3.55 -0.36 -18.85
C LEU A 231 2.55 0.57 -19.53
N GLN A 232 1.30 0.14 -19.72
CA GLN A 232 0.25 0.96 -20.31
C GLN A 232 -0.04 2.21 -19.48
N LEU A 233 -0.12 2.09 -18.15
CA LEU A 233 -0.29 3.23 -17.25
C LEU A 233 0.90 4.19 -17.32
N ALA A 234 2.12 3.69 -17.44
CA ALA A 234 3.32 4.51 -17.57
C ALA A 234 3.40 5.26 -18.92
N GLU A 235 2.83 4.70 -19.98
CA GLU A 235 2.77 5.33 -21.31
C GLU A 235 1.56 6.27 -21.50
N ASN A 236 0.64 6.34 -20.53
CA ASN A 236 -0.49 7.27 -20.60
C ASN A 236 0.02 8.72 -20.66
N ILE A 237 -0.56 9.51 -21.56
CA ILE A 237 -0.24 10.94 -21.71
C ILE A 237 -1.01 11.74 -20.67
N GLU A 238 -0.32 12.13 -19.60
CA GLU A 238 -0.86 12.89 -18.48
C GLU A 238 -0.42 14.35 -18.55
N THR A 239 -1.22 15.23 -17.97
CA THR A 239 -0.88 16.66 -17.84
C THR A 239 -0.15 16.88 -16.52
N THR A 240 0.94 17.63 -16.53
CA THR A 240 1.72 17.95 -15.33
C THR A 240 2.31 19.36 -15.41
N THR A 241 2.61 19.94 -14.25
CA THR A 241 3.44 21.16 -14.12
C THR A 241 4.92 20.82 -13.97
N ASN A 242 5.28 19.54 -13.82
CA ASN A 242 6.66 19.09 -13.75
C ASN A 242 7.32 19.18 -15.14
N PRO A 243 8.37 19.99 -15.32
CA PRO A 243 9.01 20.17 -16.62
C PRO A 243 9.68 18.89 -17.15
N TYR A 244 9.95 17.91 -16.29
CA TYR A 244 10.56 16.65 -16.68
C TYR A 244 9.55 15.59 -17.10
N GLY A 245 8.26 15.82 -16.86
CA GLY A 245 7.17 14.88 -17.13
C GLY A 245 6.49 14.36 -15.86
N PRO A 246 5.33 13.71 -16.01
CA PRO A 246 4.49 13.34 -14.89
C PRO A 246 5.13 12.25 -14.02
N ILE A 247 4.82 12.32 -12.72
CA ILE A 247 5.12 11.29 -11.73
C ILE A 247 3.84 10.51 -11.48
N ILE A 248 3.88 9.20 -11.74
CA ILE A 248 2.74 8.31 -11.49
C ILE A 248 3.01 7.47 -10.25
N MET A 249 2.06 7.39 -9.33
CA MET A 249 2.06 6.43 -8.23
C MET A 249 1.04 5.32 -8.47
N ILE A 250 1.45 4.08 -8.26
CA ILE A 250 0.65 2.87 -8.45
C ILE A 250 0.68 2.09 -7.14
N VAL A 251 -0.49 1.93 -6.49
CA VAL A 251 -0.60 1.16 -5.25
C VAL A 251 -1.34 -0.15 -5.49
N GLY A 252 -0.67 -1.25 -5.18
CA GLY A 252 -1.22 -2.59 -5.37
C GLY A 252 -0.74 -3.54 -4.30
N HIS A 253 -0.32 -4.71 -4.76
CA HIS A 253 0.02 -5.85 -3.91
C HIS A 253 1.53 -6.11 -3.95
N ALA A 254 2.01 -7.05 -3.16
CA ALA A 254 3.43 -7.42 -3.14
C ALA A 254 3.92 -7.83 -4.55
N SER A 255 3.11 -8.60 -5.27
CA SER A 255 3.33 -8.97 -6.67
C SER A 255 3.33 -7.79 -7.65
N THR A 256 2.62 -6.70 -7.35
CA THR A 256 2.68 -5.49 -8.18
C THR A 256 4.07 -4.88 -8.15
N VAL A 257 4.73 -4.88 -6.99
CA VAL A 257 6.12 -4.40 -6.85
C VAL A 257 7.09 -5.33 -7.57
N ASP A 258 6.99 -6.65 -7.35
CA ASP A 258 7.85 -7.63 -8.02
C ASP A 258 7.76 -7.55 -9.55
N LEU A 259 6.53 -7.61 -10.09
CA LEU A 259 6.31 -7.60 -11.52
C LEU A 259 6.63 -6.24 -12.14
N ALA A 260 6.56 -5.13 -11.39
CA ALA A 260 7.06 -3.83 -11.83
C ALA A 260 8.59 -3.81 -11.94
N ILE A 261 9.31 -4.41 -10.98
CA ILE A 261 10.78 -4.56 -11.08
C ILE A 261 11.13 -5.35 -12.33
N GLY A 262 10.35 -6.38 -12.64
CA GLY A 262 10.35 -7.04 -13.95
C GLY A 262 10.15 -6.03 -15.07
N ALA A 263 8.91 -5.59 -15.31
CA ALA A 263 8.50 -4.80 -16.46
C ALA A 263 9.37 -3.55 -16.74
N PHE A 264 9.86 -2.86 -15.71
CA PHE A 264 10.64 -1.64 -15.86
C PHE A 264 12.16 -1.85 -15.82
N ARG A 265 12.68 -3.07 -15.60
CA ARG A 265 14.13 -3.35 -15.71
C ARG A 265 14.47 -4.45 -16.73
N GLU A 266 13.63 -5.47 -16.80
CA GLU A 266 13.77 -6.70 -17.56
C GLU A 266 12.54 -6.84 -18.48
N GLN A 267 12.65 -7.49 -19.65
CA GLN A 267 11.48 -7.55 -20.55
C GLN A 267 10.31 -8.34 -19.97
N ILE A 268 10.60 -9.50 -19.35
CA ILE A 268 9.56 -10.41 -18.83
C ILE A 268 10.04 -11.01 -17.52
N ARG A 269 9.33 -10.73 -16.43
CA ARG A 269 9.47 -11.45 -15.16
C ARG A 269 8.38 -12.50 -15.03
N ARG A 270 8.74 -13.68 -14.55
CA ARG A 270 7.81 -14.78 -14.28
C ARG A 270 7.85 -15.11 -12.80
N SER A 271 6.68 -15.33 -12.21
CA SER A 271 6.55 -15.79 -10.83
C SER A 271 6.01 -17.22 -10.85
N SER A 272 6.53 -18.08 -9.97
CA SER A 272 5.92 -19.38 -9.70
C SER A 272 4.78 -19.27 -8.67
N ALA A 273 4.00 -20.34 -8.51
CA ALA A 273 3.02 -20.42 -7.43
C ALA A 273 3.65 -20.25 -6.04
N ALA A 274 4.83 -20.84 -5.83
CA ALA A 274 5.56 -20.73 -4.57
C ALA A 274 6.06 -19.30 -4.32
N ASP A 275 6.47 -18.58 -5.37
CA ASP A 275 6.85 -17.18 -5.27
C ASP A 275 5.66 -16.33 -4.84
N LEU A 276 4.50 -16.48 -5.50
CA LEU A 276 3.29 -15.71 -5.18
C LEU A 276 2.79 -15.98 -3.75
N LEU A 277 2.91 -17.21 -3.24
CA LEU A 277 2.53 -17.54 -1.86
C LEU A 277 3.45 -16.87 -0.82
N ASN A 278 4.75 -16.73 -1.13
CA ASN A 278 5.76 -16.22 -0.19
C ASN A 278 6.18 -14.78 -0.47
N ILE A 279 5.59 -14.13 -1.46
CA ILE A 279 6.05 -12.83 -1.99
C ILE A 279 6.07 -11.73 -0.93
N GLY A 280 5.17 -11.81 0.05
CA GLY A 280 5.09 -10.85 1.15
C GLY A 280 6.32 -10.85 2.06
N ILE A 281 7.13 -11.91 2.04
CA ILE A 281 8.41 -12.02 2.77
C ILE A 281 9.46 -11.10 2.13
N PHE A 282 9.48 -11.01 0.80
CA PHE A 282 10.47 -10.25 0.04
C PHE A 282 10.04 -8.80 -0.19
N TYR A 283 8.73 -8.55 -0.27
CA TYR A 283 8.15 -7.23 -0.46
C TYR A 283 7.25 -6.90 0.72
N PRO A 284 7.78 -6.43 1.86
CA PRO A 284 7.01 -6.14 3.08
C PRO A 284 5.96 -5.03 2.88
N PHE A 285 5.06 -4.83 3.84
CA PHE A 285 4.03 -3.80 3.75
C PHE A 285 4.64 -2.42 3.45
N CYS A 286 3.98 -1.65 2.58
CA CYS A 286 4.48 -0.36 2.08
C CYS A 286 5.84 -0.41 1.35
N ALA A 287 6.35 -1.59 0.99
CA ALA A 287 7.50 -1.69 0.08
C ALA A 287 7.22 -0.89 -1.19
N THR A 288 8.15 -0.01 -1.53
CA THR A 288 7.98 0.97 -2.60
C THR A 288 9.18 0.92 -3.53
N ALA A 289 8.94 0.65 -4.80
CA ALA A 289 9.93 0.71 -5.86
C ALA A 289 9.73 1.96 -6.71
N VAL A 290 10.83 2.65 -7.06
CA VAL A 290 10.79 3.87 -7.88
C VAL A 290 11.56 3.63 -9.16
N PHE A 291 10.97 3.99 -10.29
CA PHE A 291 11.55 3.84 -11.62
C PHE A 291 11.60 5.18 -12.33
N ASP A 292 12.77 5.51 -12.88
CA ASP A 292 12.99 6.72 -13.66
C ASP A 292 13.18 6.39 -15.14
N ARG A 293 12.50 7.14 -16.01
CA ARG A 293 12.66 7.07 -17.45
C ARG A 293 13.80 7.97 -17.92
N SER A 294 14.84 7.40 -18.51
CA SER A 294 15.97 8.17 -19.07
C SER A 294 15.54 9.01 -20.27
N ILE A 295 16.42 9.91 -20.72
CA ILE A 295 16.26 10.64 -21.99
C ILE A 295 16.17 9.71 -23.21
N THR A 296 16.77 8.51 -23.13
CA THR A 296 16.70 7.46 -24.16
C THR A 296 15.46 6.57 -24.01
N GLN A 297 14.48 7.00 -23.22
CA GLN A 297 13.21 6.30 -22.96
C GLN A 297 13.36 4.94 -22.24
N GLN A 298 14.53 4.67 -21.65
CA GLN A 298 14.80 3.44 -20.90
C GLN A 298 14.48 3.63 -19.43
N TRP A 299 13.78 2.66 -18.85
CA TRP A 299 13.46 2.65 -17.42
C TRP A 299 14.65 2.17 -16.59
N LYS A 300 14.86 2.81 -15.44
CA LYS A 300 15.88 2.45 -14.46
C LYS A 300 15.27 2.42 -13.07
N TYR A 301 15.51 1.35 -12.33
CA TYR A 301 15.17 1.27 -10.91
C TYR A 301 16.10 2.15 -10.07
N CYS A 302 15.51 2.99 -9.22
CA CYS A 302 16.18 3.92 -8.33
C CYS A 302 16.07 3.42 -6.88
N GLU A 303 16.94 2.47 -6.52
CA GLU A 303 16.91 1.79 -5.21
C GLU A 303 16.97 2.73 -4.00
N ASN A 304 17.69 3.86 -4.13
CA ASN A 304 17.86 4.83 -3.04
C ASN A 304 16.88 6.01 -3.12
N ALA A 305 15.82 5.92 -3.93
CA ALA A 305 14.86 7.03 -4.09
C ALA A 305 13.99 7.27 -2.85
N LEU A 306 13.80 6.25 -2.02
CA LEU A 306 13.11 6.32 -0.74
C LEU A 306 13.84 5.43 0.28
N PRO A 307 14.12 5.92 1.50
CA PRO A 307 14.70 5.08 2.54
C PRO A 307 13.68 4.00 2.97
N PRO A 308 14.14 2.80 3.38
CA PRO A 308 13.25 1.74 3.83
C PRO A 308 12.66 2.05 5.20
N ILE A 309 11.46 1.52 5.47
CA ILE A 309 10.87 1.48 6.81
C ILE A 309 11.16 0.10 7.41
N THR A 310 11.89 0.04 8.52
CA THR A 310 12.21 -1.21 9.22
C THR A 310 11.53 -1.22 10.59
N TYR A 311 10.64 -2.18 10.82
CA TYR A 311 9.99 -2.43 12.11
C TYR A 311 9.70 -3.94 12.25
N ARG A 312 9.56 -4.46 13.47
CA ARG A 312 9.47 -5.92 13.78
C ARG A 312 8.24 -6.26 14.62
N ASN A 313 8.06 -7.56 14.92
CA ASN A 313 7.06 -8.12 15.83
C ASN A 313 7.24 -7.63 17.28
N PHE A 314 6.79 -6.42 17.56
CA PHE A 314 6.74 -5.83 18.89
C PHE A 314 5.30 -5.83 19.41
N THR A 315 5.12 -6.17 20.68
CA THR A 315 3.84 -5.99 21.38
C THR A 315 4.07 -5.25 22.69
N SER A 316 3.19 -4.30 22.99
CA SER A 316 3.15 -3.63 24.29
C SER A 316 2.41 -4.45 25.36
N LYS A 317 1.89 -5.64 25.00
CA LYS A 317 1.21 -6.53 25.94
C LYS A 317 2.19 -6.96 27.04
N ILE A 318 1.80 -6.73 28.29
CA ILE A 318 2.54 -7.22 29.45
C ILE A 318 2.65 -8.75 29.35
N ASN A 319 3.87 -9.27 29.47
CA ASN A 319 4.08 -10.70 29.62
C ASN A 319 3.50 -11.14 30.98
N SER A 320 2.26 -11.62 30.98
CA SER A 320 1.53 -11.98 32.20
C SER A 320 2.27 -13.04 33.02
N ARG A 321 2.82 -14.07 32.36
CA ARG A 321 3.60 -15.11 33.03
C ARG A 321 4.77 -14.53 33.83
N PHE A 322 5.48 -13.57 33.24
CA PHE A 322 6.59 -12.92 33.92
C PHE A 322 6.10 -11.94 34.99
N ALA A 323 5.08 -11.12 34.68
CA ALA A 323 4.53 -10.14 35.61
C ALA A 323 3.96 -10.79 36.88
N PHE A 324 3.33 -11.96 36.73
CA PHE A 324 2.73 -12.73 37.82
C PHE A 324 3.57 -13.96 38.22
N ARG A 325 4.87 -13.95 37.93
CA ARG A 325 5.76 -15.06 38.33
C ARG A 325 5.82 -15.14 39.86
N THR A 326 5.65 -16.34 40.40
CA THR A 326 5.93 -16.60 41.82
C THR A 326 7.44 -16.60 42.05
N SER A 327 7.88 -16.10 43.21
CA SER A 327 9.28 -16.16 43.64
C SER A 327 9.79 -17.59 43.53
N VAL A 328 10.96 -17.78 42.93
CA VAL A 328 11.68 -19.06 43.05
C VAL A 328 12.07 -19.19 44.52
N LYS A 329 11.58 -20.24 45.20
CA LYS A 329 12.02 -20.59 46.56
C LYS A 329 13.47 -21.07 46.54
#